data_AF-A0A519C423-F1
#
_entry.id   AF-A0A519C423-F1
#
_cell.length_a   1.000
_cell.length_b   1.000
_cell.length_c   1.000
_cell.angle_alpha   90.00
_cell.angle_beta   90.00
_cell.angle_gamma   90.00
#
_symmetry.space_group_name_H-M   'P 1'
#
loop_
_entity.id
_entity.type
_entity.pdbx_description
1 polymer ?
#
loop_
_entity_poly.entity_id
_entity_poly.type
_entity_poly.pdbx_seq_one_letter_code
_entity_poly.pdbx_strand_id
1 'polypeptide(L)'
;MRKAEEIPQIVKYPFPHVIVRDFLDMATLDLVIDALAGLEYEFNESDLFSYLSFGLTDIDHPVINILRDDLGDEFWRRKVAEKFSVKPISKIDMGAYVYGLGDFLLPHDDQVEGRIIAYSLHLTDIGITEKMGGALHIYEADKLGKSTLVESLIPEYNSLIMFEVSNHSWHQVGEILDDIQRLTVTGWYHA
;
A
#
# COMPACT_ATOMS: atom_id res chain seq x y z
N MET A 1 -2.52 7.50 16.03
CA MET A 1 -2.19 6.27 16.68
C MET A 1 -2.93 5.20 15.91
N ARG A 2 -2.25 4.08 15.75
CA ARG A 2 -2.83 2.88 15.18
C ARG A 2 -4.01 2.47 16.05
N LYS A 3 -5.20 2.47 15.46
CA LYS A 3 -6.44 1.95 16.06
C LYS A 3 -6.52 0.44 15.90
N ALA A 4 -5.97 -0.09 14.80
CA ALA A 4 -5.96 -1.52 14.54
C ALA A 4 -5.01 -2.27 15.50
N GLU A 5 -5.59 -2.99 16.47
CA GLU A 5 -4.80 -3.85 17.37
C GLU A 5 -4.55 -5.24 16.77
N GLU A 6 -5.38 -5.72 15.86
CA GLU A 6 -5.28 -7.07 15.30
C GLU A 6 -5.23 -7.05 13.76
N ILE A 7 -4.50 -8.03 13.20
CA ILE A 7 -4.50 -8.27 11.76
C ILE A 7 -5.57 -9.35 11.47
N PRO A 8 -6.56 -9.09 10.60
CA PRO A 8 -7.58 -10.06 10.21
C PRO A 8 -7.00 -11.32 9.58
N GLN A 9 -7.84 -12.33 9.32
CA GLN A 9 -7.40 -13.55 8.67
C GLN A 9 -6.81 -13.27 7.27
N ILE A 10 -5.65 -13.86 6.98
CA ILE A 10 -5.00 -13.78 5.68
C ILE A 10 -5.83 -14.56 4.65
N VAL A 11 -6.13 -13.91 3.53
CA VAL A 11 -6.61 -14.56 2.31
C VAL A 11 -5.39 -15.16 1.62
N LYS A 12 -5.40 -16.48 1.40
CA LYS A 12 -4.21 -17.20 0.91
C LYS A 12 -4.05 -17.22 -0.61
N TYR A 13 -5.15 -17.03 -1.33
CA TYR A 13 -5.22 -17.17 -2.79
C TYR A 13 -5.61 -15.83 -3.41
N PRO A 14 -4.99 -15.40 -4.53
CA PRO A 14 -3.94 -16.10 -5.29
C PRO A 14 -2.56 -16.07 -4.61
N PHE A 15 -2.33 -15.13 -3.71
CA PHE A 15 -1.19 -15.11 -2.79
C PHE A 15 -1.62 -14.50 -1.44
N PRO A 16 -0.84 -14.73 -0.36
CA PRO A 16 -1.16 -14.23 0.97
C PRO A 16 -1.33 -12.71 1.01
N HIS A 17 -2.55 -12.25 1.29
CA HIS A 17 -2.86 -10.83 1.45
C HIS A 17 -3.96 -10.60 2.50
N VAL A 18 -4.07 -9.38 3.00
CA VAL A 18 -5.05 -8.97 4.01
C VAL A 18 -5.37 -7.49 3.92
N ILE A 19 -6.58 -7.13 4.33
CA ILE A 19 -7.04 -5.75 4.46
C ILE A 19 -7.34 -5.47 5.94
N VAL A 20 -6.62 -4.53 6.53
CA VAL A 20 -6.87 -4.01 7.88
C VAL A 20 -7.64 -2.71 7.73
N ARG A 21 -8.95 -2.73 8.03
CA ARG A 21 -9.81 -1.54 7.99
C ARG A 21 -9.68 -0.72 9.26
N ASP A 22 -10.04 0.56 9.18
CA ASP A 22 -9.95 1.52 10.28
C ASP A 22 -8.56 1.52 10.94
N PHE A 23 -7.50 1.60 10.12
CA PHE A 23 -6.13 1.39 10.59
C PHE A 23 -5.69 2.45 11.62
N LEU A 24 -5.95 3.72 11.34
CA LEU A 24 -5.64 4.85 12.22
C LEU A 24 -6.90 5.36 12.95
N ASP A 25 -6.71 5.95 14.13
CA ASP A 25 -7.74 6.80 14.74
C ASP A 25 -7.94 8.09 13.92
N MET A 26 -9.15 8.67 14.01
CA MET A 26 -9.51 9.85 13.20
C MET A 26 -8.59 11.05 13.44
N ALA A 27 -8.20 11.31 14.70
CA ALA A 27 -7.37 12.47 15.02
C ALA A 27 -5.99 12.38 14.35
N THR A 28 -5.42 11.17 14.27
CA THR A 28 -4.14 10.95 13.62
C THR A 28 -4.27 10.87 12.11
N LEU A 29 -5.37 10.29 11.62
CA LEU A 29 -5.68 10.27 10.20
C LEU A 29 -5.75 11.70 9.63
N ASP A 30 -6.45 12.60 10.31
CA ASP A 30 -6.56 14.02 9.93
C ASP A 30 -5.17 14.69 9.91
N LEU A 31 -4.37 14.51 10.98
CA LEU A 31 -3.02 15.06 11.04
C LEU A 31 -2.12 14.54 9.91
N VAL A 32 -2.21 13.25 9.60
CA VAL A 32 -1.43 12.61 8.52
C VAL A 32 -1.83 13.19 7.17
N ILE A 33 -3.12 13.33 6.88
CA ILE A 33 -3.61 13.89 5.62
C ILE A 33 -3.12 15.34 5.48
N ASP A 34 -3.25 16.15 6.52
CA ASP A 34 -2.77 17.54 6.52
C ASP A 34 -1.26 17.63 6.29
N ALA A 35 -0.47 16.76 6.94
CA ALA A 35 0.97 16.72 6.78
C ALA A 35 1.39 16.32 5.35
N LEU A 36 0.70 15.35 4.75
CA LEU A 36 0.96 14.89 3.38
C LEU A 36 0.54 15.93 2.33
N ALA A 37 -0.58 16.63 2.55
CA ALA A 37 -1.06 17.69 1.65
C ALA A 37 -0.08 18.88 1.55
N GLY A 38 0.77 19.08 2.55
CA GLY A 38 1.80 20.12 2.57
C GLY A 38 3.10 19.76 1.84
N LEU A 39 3.24 18.56 1.28
CA LEU A 39 4.46 18.11 0.60
C LEU A 39 4.49 18.54 -0.87
N GLU A 40 5.70 18.79 -1.38
CA GLU A 40 5.92 19.04 -2.81
C GLU A 40 6.24 17.73 -3.54
N TYR A 41 5.22 17.15 -4.17
CA TYR A 41 5.36 15.89 -4.90
C TYR A 41 6.06 16.06 -6.24
N GLU A 42 6.83 15.04 -6.63
CA GLU A 42 7.49 14.97 -7.93
C GLU A 42 6.69 14.09 -8.89
N PHE A 43 6.50 14.55 -10.13
CA PHE A 43 5.91 13.73 -11.18
C PHE A 43 6.91 12.68 -11.66
N ASN A 44 6.47 11.43 -11.67
CA ASN A 44 7.27 10.27 -12.01
C ASN A 44 6.52 9.46 -13.07
N GLU A 45 7.16 9.23 -14.22
CA GLU A 45 6.61 8.47 -15.33
C GLU A 45 7.67 7.52 -15.90
N SER A 46 7.22 6.33 -16.29
CA SER A 46 8.00 5.32 -17.01
C SER A 46 7.09 4.48 -17.89
N ASP A 47 7.64 3.45 -18.53
CA ASP A 47 6.84 2.40 -19.17
C ASP A 47 5.97 1.62 -18.19
N LEU A 48 6.35 1.55 -16.91
CA LEU A 48 5.65 0.81 -15.87
C LEU A 48 4.59 1.63 -15.14
N PHE A 49 4.72 2.95 -15.04
CA PHE A 49 3.86 3.77 -14.19
C PHE A 49 3.77 5.24 -14.61
N SER A 50 2.74 5.92 -14.11
CA SER A 50 2.59 7.38 -14.09
C SER A 50 1.94 7.76 -12.76
N TYR A 51 2.56 8.65 -11.98
CA TYR A 51 2.01 9.21 -10.74
C TYR A 51 2.86 10.36 -10.18
N LEU A 52 2.33 11.05 -9.17
CA LEU A 52 3.09 11.93 -8.28
C LEU A 52 3.62 11.14 -7.07
N SER A 53 4.87 11.37 -6.64
CA SER A 53 5.42 10.68 -5.46
C SER A 53 6.33 11.56 -4.59
N PHE A 54 6.49 11.14 -3.33
CA PHE A 54 7.40 11.75 -2.37
C PHE A 54 7.96 10.68 -1.41
N GLY A 55 9.28 10.64 -1.23
CA GLY A 55 9.93 9.71 -0.31
C GLY A 55 9.76 10.10 1.16
N LEU A 56 9.25 9.19 2.01
CA LEU A 56 8.97 9.48 3.42
C LEU A 56 9.91 8.78 4.42
N THR A 57 10.66 7.77 3.97
CA THR A 57 11.48 6.91 4.83
C THR A 57 12.37 7.71 5.78
N ASP A 58 13.13 8.68 5.25
CA ASP A 58 14.15 9.44 6.00
C ASP A 58 13.67 10.82 6.46
N ILE A 59 12.37 11.13 6.31
CA ILE A 59 11.80 12.43 6.67
C ILE A 59 11.62 12.52 8.19
N ASP A 60 12.25 13.52 8.80
CA ASP A 60 12.01 13.88 10.19
C ASP A 60 10.90 14.94 10.29
N HIS A 61 9.67 14.48 10.46
CA HIS A 61 8.49 15.33 10.68
C HIS A 61 7.62 14.69 11.77
N PRO A 62 7.14 15.44 12.79
CA PRO A 62 6.46 14.85 13.95
C PRO A 62 5.30 13.91 13.59
N VAL A 63 4.46 14.30 12.64
CA VAL A 63 3.32 13.48 12.21
C VAL A 63 3.75 12.28 11.37
N ILE A 64 4.77 12.44 10.52
CA ILE A 64 5.28 11.34 9.69
C ILE A 64 6.01 10.32 10.58
N ASN A 65 6.64 10.77 11.67
CA ASN A 65 7.23 9.92 12.69
C ASN A 65 6.16 9.09 13.41
N ILE A 66 5.04 9.70 13.80
CA ILE A 66 3.89 8.95 14.36
C ILE A 66 3.39 7.91 13.35
N LEU A 67 3.22 8.27 12.08
CA LEU A 67 2.78 7.34 11.04
C LEU A 67 3.76 6.18 10.85
N ARG A 68 5.06 6.46 10.85
CA ARG A 68 6.12 5.44 10.74
C ARG A 68 6.09 4.47 11.91
N ASP A 69 5.86 4.95 13.12
CA ASP A 69 5.70 4.09 14.30
C ASP A 69 4.40 3.28 14.20
N ASP A 70 3.30 3.90 13.79
CA ASP A 70 2.01 3.22 13.59
C ASP A 70 2.09 2.12 12.52
N LEU A 71 2.88 2.31 11.45
CA LEU A 71 3.12 1.32 10.40
C LEU A 71 4.23 0.32 10.73
N GLY A 72 5.11 0.61 11.69
CA GLY A 72 6.43 -0.01 11.71
C GLY A 72 7.10 -0.16 13.07
N ASP A 73 6.43 0.09 14.18
CA ASP A 73 6.99 -0.18 15.51
C ASP A 73 7.32 -1.68 15.72
N GLU A 74 8.13 -1.98 16.72
CA GLU A 74 8.57 -3.36 17.00
C GLU A 74 7.40 -4.32 17.24
N PHE A 75 6.35 -3.85 17.92
CA PHE A 75 5.19 -4.65 18.26
C PHE A 75 4.39 -5.05 17.02
N TRP A 76 4.16 -4.10 16.11
CA TRP A 76 3.45 -4.29 14.86
C TRP A 76 4.25 -5.14 13.89
N ARG A 77 5.54 -4.86 13.71
CA ARG A 77 6.43 -5.68 12.89
C ARG A 77 6.44 -7.14 13.32
N ARG A 78 6.45 -7.41 14.64
CA ARG A 78 6.35 -8.78 15.16
C ARG A 78 5.00 -9.42 14.79
N LYS A 79 3.89 -8.70 14.95
CA LYS A 79 2.56 -9.18 14.56
C LYS A 79 2.47 -9.50 13.07
N VAL A 80 2.97 -8.62 12.20
CA VAL A 80 3.00 -8.83 10.76
C VAL A 80 3.82 -10.09 10.43
N ALA A 81 5.02 -10.21 10.98
CA ALA A 81 5.89 -11.38 10.75
C ALA A 81 5.23 -12.70 11.19
N GLU A 82 4.63 -12.73 12.38
CA GLU A 82 3.89 -13.89 12.89
C GLU A 82 2.68 -14.22 12.01
N LYS A 83 1.90 -13.21 11.61
CA LYS A 83 0.66 -13.39 10.87
C LYS A 83 0.88 -13.96 9.47
N PHE A 84 1.92 -13.48 8.78
CA PHE A 84 2.33 -13.98 7.47
C PHE A 84 3.25 -15.20 7.55
N SER A 85 3.69 -15.60 8.75
CA SER A 85 4.66 -16.69 8.96
C SER A 85 5.97 -16.48 8.19
N VAL A 86 6.47 -15.24 8.17
CA VAL A 86 7.69 -14.81 7.48
C VAL A 86 8.86 -14.60 8.45
N LYS A 87 10.03 -14.26 7.91
CA LYS A 87 11.21 -13.90 8.71
C LYS A 87 10.93 -12.66 9.60
N PRO A 88 11.64 -12.49 10.72
CA PRO A 88 11.55 -11.27 11.51
C PRO A 88 11.78 -10.03 10.64
N ILE A 89 10.94 -9.02 10.82
CA ILE A 89 11.04 -7.78 10.07
C ILE A 89 11.97 -6.82 10.83
N SER A 90 13.03 -6.36 10.15
CA SER A 90 14.04 -5.47 10.70
C SER A 90 13.67 -3.98 10.60
N LYS A 91 13.07 -3.58 9.48
CA LYS A 91 12.73 -2.18 9.17
C LYS A 91 11.57 -2.08 8.17
N ILE A 92 11.08 -0.86 7.99
CA ILE A 92 10.18 -0.49 6.90
C ILE A 92 10.79 0.63 6.06
N ASP A 93 10.36 0.75 4.82
CA ASP A 93 10.41 1.99 4.06
C ASP A 93 8.98 2.49 3.81
N MET A 94 8.84 3.75 3.39
CA MET A 94 7.55 4.35 3.04
C MET A 94 7.72 5.51 2.06
N GLY A 95 6.77 5.64 1.13
CA GLY A 95 6.60 6.77 0.24
C GLY A 95 5.13 7.15 0.11
N ALA A 96 4.85 8.42 -0.14
CA ALA A 96 3.52 8.87 -0.52
C ALA A 96 3.38 8.90 -2.04
N TYR A 97 2.22 8.49 -2.52
CA TYR A 97 1.88 8.44 -3.94
C TYR A 97 0.50 9.05 -4.15
N VAL A 98 0.37 9.88 -5.18
CA VAL A 98 -0.89 10.46 -5.62
C VAL A 98 -1.12 10.08 -7.08
N TYR A 99 -2.21 9.37 -7.33
CA TYR A 99 -2.67 9.01 -8.68
C TYR A 99 -3.81 9.94 -9.08
N GLY A 100 -3.62 10.75 -10.11
CA GLY A 100 -4.62 11.59 -10.77
C GLY A 100 -5.24 10.91 -11.99
N LEU A 101 -6.13 11.61 -12.70
CA LEU A 101 -6.75 11.10 -13.95
C LEU A 101 -5.69 10.63 -14.95
N GLY A 102 -5.80 9.36 -15.39
CA GLY A 102 -4.88 8.72 -16.33
C GLY A 102 -3.62 8.11 -15.69
N ASP A 103 -3.37 8.31 -14.40
CA ASP A 103 -2.25 7.68 -13.69
C ASP A 103 -2.51 6.19 -13.42
N PHE A 104 -1.43 5.40 -13.40
CA PHE A 104 -1.48 3.94 -13.27
C PHE A 104 -0.16 3.38 -12.73
N LEU A 105 -0.18 2.11 -12.34
CA LEU A 105 1.01 1.28 -12.12
C LEU A 105 0.74 -0.10 -12.69
N LEU A 106 1.43 -0.47 -13.76
CA LEU A 106 1.22 -1.70 -14.53
C LEU A 106 1.66 -2.96 -13.75
N PRO A 107 1.33 -4.18 -14.25
CA PRO A 107 1.59 -5.41 -13.53
C PRO A 107 3.07 -5.63 -13.19
N HIS A 108 3.35 -5.90 -11.92
CA HIS A 108 4.68 -6.22 -11.38
C HIS A 108 4.51 -7.08 -10.10
N ASP A 109 5.62 -7.60 -9.56
CA ASP A 109 5.62 -8.56 -8.44
C ASP A 109 6.34 -8.07 -7.17
N ASP A 110 6.85 -6.84 -7.19
CA ASP A 110 7.61 -6.20 -6.11
C ASP A 110 8.93 -6.90 -5.69
N GLN A 111 9.47 -7.79 -6.53
CA GLN A 111 10.70 -8.52 -6.23
C GLN A 111 11.95 -7.63 -6.25
N VAL A 112 12.23 -7.03 -5.09
CA VAL A 112 13.50 -6.38 -4.80
C VAL A 112 14.10 -7.01 -3.54
N GLU A 113 15.41 -7.20 -3.54
CA GLU A 113 16.14 -7.82 -2.44
C GLU A 113 15.77 -7.19 -1.08
N GLY A 114 15.45 -8.03 -0.10
CA GLY A 114 15.12 -7.62 1.27
C GLY A 114 13.62 -7.41 1.53
N ARG A 115 12.81 -7.10 0.51
CA ARG A 115 11.36 -6.93 0.65
C ARG A 115 10.68 -8.27 0.94
N ILE A 116 9.85 -8.32 1.98
CA ILE A 116 9.11 -9.54 2.34
C ILE A 116 7.60 -9.34 2.42
N ILE A 117 7.13 -8.16 2.84
CA ILE A 117 5.70 -7.79 2.83
C ILE A 117 5.58 -6.41 2.21
N ALA A 118 4.74 -6.26 1.19
CA ALA A 118 4.33 -4.97 0.66
C ALA A 118 3.10 -4.47 1.40
N TYR A 119 2.96 -3.15 1.53
CA TYR A 119 1.78 -2.54 2.13
C TYR A 119 1.40 -1.22 1.48
N SER A 120 0.10 -0.90 1.52
CA SER A 120 -0.44 0.40 1.09
C SER A 120 -1.57 0.84 2.03
N LEU A 121 -1.41 2.02 2.61
CA LEU A 121 -2.42 2.71 3.41
C LEU A 121 -3.18 3.70 2.52
N HIS A 122 -4.50 3.51 2.41
CA HIS A 122 -5.37 4.31 1.54
C HIS A 122 -6.02 5.47 2.28
N LEU A 123 -5.81 6.69 1.78
CA LEU A 123 -6.09 7.95 2.50
C LEU A 123 -7.05 8.89 1.76
N THR A 124 -7.80 8.38 0.77
CA THR A 124 -8.73 9.19 -0.03
C THR A 124 -10.18 9.03 0.46
N ASP A 125 -10.76 10.07 1.06
CA ASP A 125 -12.11 10.06 1.65
C ASP A 125 -13.21 10.54 0.67
N ILE A 126 -13.37 9.84 -0.45
CA ILE A 126 -14.42 10.17 -1.45
C ILE A 126 -15.31 8.98 -1.79
N GLY A 127 -15.09 7.82 -1.15
CA GLY A 127 -15.76 6.57 -1.48
C GLY A 127 -15.45 6.11 -2.90
N ILE A 128 -14.18 5.78 -3.17
CA ILE A 128 -13.71 5.31 -4.48
C ILE A 128 -14.59 4.14 -4.95
N THR A 129 -15.03 4.21 -6.20
CA THR A 129 -15.87 3.17 -6.83
C THR A 129 -15.14 2.52 -7.99
N GLU A 130 -15.60 1.34 -8.43
CA GLU A 130 -15.07 0.65 -9.62
C GLU A 130 -14.99 1.54 -10.87
N LYS A 131 -15.94 2.48 -11.03
CA LYS A 131 -16.00 3.37 -12.20
C LYS A 131 -14.89 4.42 -12.22
N MET A 132 -14.35 4.76 -11.05
CA MET A 132 -13.29 5.75 -10.91
C MET A 132 -11.91 5.15 -11.20
N GLY A 133 -11.80 3.82 -11.33
CA GLY A 133 -10.52 3.14 -11.52
C GLY A 133 -9.68 3.07 -10.24
N GLY A 134 -8.36 2.95 -10.35
CA GLY A 134 -7.45 2.95 -9.18
C GLY A 134 -7.51 1.72 -8.27
N ALA A 135 -8.19 0.65 -8.71
CA ALA A 135 -8.27 -0.60 -7.97
C ALA A 135 -6.90 -1.29 -7.89
N LEU A 136 -6.62 -1.97 -6.78
CA LEU A 136 -5.51 -2.92 -6.71
C LEU A 136 -5.99 -4.22 -7.37
N HIS A 137 -5.51 -4.45 -8.58
CA HIS A 137 -5.80 -5.64 -9.35
C HIS A 137 -4.77 -6.72 -9.03
N ILE A 138 -5.24 -7.92 -8.74
CA ILE A 138 -4.43 -9.06 -8.32
C ILE A 138 -4.49 -10.13 -9.41
N TYR A 139 -3.33 -10.59 -9.84
CA TYR A 139 -3.19 -11.59 -10.90
C TYR A 139 -2.72 -12.94 -10.36
N GLU A 140 -3.21 -13.99 -10.99
CA GLU A 140 -2.61 -15.32 -10.90
C GLU A 140 -1.82 -15.58 -12.18
N ALA A 141 -0.52 -15.89 -12.03
CA ALA A 141 0.30 -16.38 -13.12
C ALA A 141 0.23 -17.91 -13.18
N ASP A 142 -0.16 -18.46 -14.33
CA ASP A 142 -0.10 -19.90 -14.56
C ASP A 142 1.35 -20.40 -14.76
N LYS A 143 1.54 -21.73 -14.77
CA LYS A 143 2.86 -22.36 -14.99
C LYS A 143 3.49 -22.05 -16.36
N LEU A 144 2.72 -21.49 -17.28
CA LEU A 144 3.14 -21.11 -18.63
C LEU A 144 3.44 -19.60 -18.72
N GLY A 145 3.32 -18.86 -17.61
CA GLY A 145 3.58 -17.42 -17.54
C GLY A 145 2.41 -16.56 -18.01
N LYS A 146 1.21 -17.12 -18.17
CA LYS A 146 0.01 -16.34 -18.50
C LYS A 146 -0.60 -15.81 -17.20
N SER A 147 -0.60 -14.49 -17.05
CA SER A 147 -1.26 -13.80 -15.94
C SER A 147 -2.75 -13.60 -16.24
N THR A 148 -3.60 -13.92 -15.27
CA THR A 148 -5.05 -13.69 -15.32
C THR A 148 -5.48 -12.87 -14.12
N LEU A 149 -6.32 -11.85 -14.36
CA LEU A 149 -6.91 -11.05 -13.28
C LEU A 149 -7.89 -11.94 -12.51
N VAL A 150 -7.67 -12.11 -11.21
CA VAL A 150 -8.53 -12.96 -10.37
C VAL A 150 -9.28 -12.18 -9.30
N GLU A 151 -8.76 -11.03 -8.89
CA GLU A 151 -9.38 -10.20 -7.86
C GLU A 151 -9.08 -8.71 -8.11
N SER A 152 -10.04 -7.85 -7.76
CA SER A 152 -9.90 -6.40 -7.81
C SER A 152 -10.32 -5.83 -6.47
N LEU A 153 -9.38 -5.25 -5.74
CA LEU A 153 -9.61 -4.63 -4.45
C LEU A 153 -9.83 -3.12 -4.65
N ILE A 154 -11.04 -2.66 -4.35
CA ILE A 154 -11.34 -1.23 -4.34
C ILE A 154 -10.79 -0.63 -3.05
N PRO A 155 -9.92 0.40 -3.14
CA PRO A 155 -9.28 0.98 -1.96
C PRO A 155 -10.32 1.67 -1.07
N GLU A 156 -10.46 1.16 0.16
CA GLU A 156 -11.32 1.76 1.17
C GLU A 156 -10.55 2.83 1.97
N TYR A 157 -11.20 3.94 2.31
CA TYR A 157 -10.58 4.97 3.14
C TYR A 157 -10.15 4.41 4.51
N ASN A 158 -8.97 4.82 4.98
CA ASN A 158 -8.35 4.36 6.23
C ASN A 158 -8.16 2.83 6.29
N SER A 159 -7.86 2.21 5.16
CA SER A 159 -7.53 0.78 5.09
C SER A 159 -6.07 0.56 4.72
N LEU A 160 -5.42 -0.38 5.42
CA LEU A 160 -4.08 -0.87 5.14
C LEU A 160 -4.19 -2.23 4.45
N ILE A 161 -3.80 -2.29 3.17
CA ILE A 161 -3.64 -3.54 2.45
C ILE A 161 -2.20 -4.02 2.62
N MET A 162 -2.01 -5.31 2.93
CA MET A 162 -0.70 -5.94 3.03
C MET A 162 -0.68 -7.27 2.27
N PHE A 163 0.44 -7.61 1.65
CA PHE A 163 0.63 -8.90 0.99
C PHE A 163 2.07 -9.37 0.98
N GLU A 164 2.27 -10.69 0.88
CA GLU A 164 3.59 -11.32 0.80
C GLU A 164 4.24 -11.07 -0.57
N VAL A 165 5.48 -10.58 -0.57
CA VAL A 165 6.27 -10.40 -1.78
C VAL A 165 6.86 -11.75 -2.20
N SER A 166 6.53 -12.19 -3.41
CA SER A 166 6.96 -13.47 -3.97
C SER A 166 7.00 -13.42 -5.50
N ASN A 167 7.40 -14.50 -6.16
CA ASN A 167 7.37 -14.58 -7.64
C ASN A 167 5.96 -14.77 -8.21
N HIS A 168 4.96 -14.82 -7.33
CA HIS A 168 3.55 -14.96 -7.68
C HIS A 168 2.71 -13.75 -7.26
N SER A 169 3.29 -12.75 -6.59
CA SER A 169 2.57 -11.56 -6.08
C SER A 169 2.31 -10.51 -7.17
N TRP A 170 1.87 -10.96 -8.35
CA TRP A 170 1.60 -10.09 -9.48
C TRP A 170 0.37 -9.22 -9.22
N HIS A 171 0.56 -7.91 -9.30
CA HIS A 171 -0.49 -6.94 -9.06
C HIS A 171 -0.26 -5.65 -9.85
N GLN A 172 -1.31 -4.85 -10.02
CA GLN A 172 -1.24 -3.53 -10.65
C GLN A 172 -2.17 -2.55 -9.92
N VAL A 173 -1.92 -1.25 -10.05
CA VAL A 173 -2.92 -0.20 -9.77
C VAL A 173 -3.58 0.15 -11.10
N GLY A 174 -4.88 -0.14 -11.21
CA GLY A 174 -5.66 0.20 -12.39
C GLY A 174 -5.64 1.71 -12.65
N GLU A 175 -5.72 2.08 -13.92
CA GLU A 175 -5.77 3.49 -14.35
C GLU A 175 -6.89 4.24 -13.61
N ILE A 176 -6.64 5.47 -13.20
CA ILE A 176 -7.67 6.37 -12.67
C ILE A 176 -8.49 6.92 -13.83
N LEU A 177 -9.80 6.77 -13.78
CA LEU A 177 -10.72 7.08 -14.88
C LEU A 177 -11.61 8.30 -14.62
N ASP A 178 -11.44 8.96 -13.47
CA ASP A 178 -12.22 10.12 -13.04
C ASP A 178 -11.30 11.22 -12.47
N ASP A 179 -11.79 12.45 -12.34
CA ASP A 179 -11.03 13.59 -11.83
C ASP A 179 -10.91 13.54 -10.30
N ILE A 180 -10.11 12.60 -9.82
CA ILE A 180 -9.83 12.36 -8.40
C ILE A 180 -8.32 12.37 -8.13
N GLN A 181 -7.94 12.54 -6.87
CA GLN A 181 -6.55 12.38 -6.41
C GLN A 181 -6.49 11.25 -5.39
N ARG A 182 -6.11 10.06 -5.84
CA ARG A 182 -5.98 8.88 -4.97
C ARG A 182 -4.64 8.93 -4.24
N LEU A 183 -4.66 9.37 -2.98
CA LEU A 183 -3.53 9.41 -2.07
C LEU A 183 -3.33 8.09 -1.33
N THR A 184 -2.11 7.58 -1.36
CA THR A 184 -1.68 6.39 -0.60
C THR A 184 -0.31 6.60 0.04
N VAL A 185 -0.09 5.97 1.19
CA VAL A 185 1.27 5.74 1.73
C VAL A 185 1.61 4.27 1.54
N THR A 186 2.63 3.99 0.74
CA THR A 186 3.00 2.64 0.30
C THR A 186 4.45 2.38 0.67
N GLY A 187 4.77 1.13 1.01
CA GLY A 187 6.13 0.71 1.29
C GLY A 187 6.26 -0.78 1.51
N TRP A 188 7.41 -1.19 2.03
CA TRP A 188 7.75 -2.58 2.27
C TRP A 188 8.32 -2.79 3.66
N TYR A 189 7.96 -3.92 4.26
CA TYR A 189 8.64 -4.49 5.41
C TYR A 189 9.83 -5.33 4.91
N HIS A 190 10.99 -5.16 5.55
CA HIS A 190 12.24 -5.81 5.17
C HIS A 190 12.68 -6.85 6.22
N ALA A 191 13.28 -7.95 5.76
CA ALA A 191 13.91 -8.95 6.63
C ALA A 191 15.17 -8.44 7.33
#